data_AF-A0A5M3WLC1-F1
#
_entry.id   AF-A0A5M3WLC1-F1
#
_cell.length_a   1.000
_cell.length_b   1.000
_cell.length_c   1.000
_cell.angle_alpha   90.00
_cell.angle_beta   90.00
_cell.angle_gamma   90.00
#
_symmetry.space_group_name_H-M   'P 1'
#
loop_
_entity.id
_entity.type
_entity.pdbx_description
1 polymer ?
#
loop_
_entity_poly.entity_id
_entity_poly.type
_entity_poly.pdbx_seq_one_letter_code
_entity_poly.pdbx_strand_id
1 'polypeptide(L)'
;MLRRPHWYAFLAALLVAVTFGVALPALSAAALVRIMPLGDSITAGPGCWRALLWHRLQTAGYTNIDFVGSDPDGGCNYGFSYDGDHEGHGGYAATGIADQNQLPPWLAAARPDIVLMHLGTNDMWGGFIPTATVLAAYTKLVGQMRANNPNMKIIVAQIIPMNPSGCPTCAASVTALNNAIPGWAAGLTTAQSPIVVVDQWTGFNTATDTGDGVHPNDTGFQKMADRWYPPLAQVLNGVIPTPTASPTPSPSPSPSPSPSPGAARCTATYQVISQWGGAFQGEVAVKNTSPTASSAWTATFTFAIGQQINQSWNTTLTQNGATVTARNASYNGSLPAGASTTFGFIATWNNTTNALPQVNCTLS
;
A
#
# COMPACT_ATOMS: atom_id res chain seq x y z
N MET A 1 -11.42 -108.02 -2.56
CA MET A 1 -10.76 -106.73 -2.87
C MET A 1 -11.50 -105.63 -2.11
N LEU A 2 -10.99 -105.21 -0.95
CA LEU A 2 -11.50 -104.06 -0.21
C LEU A 2 -10.74 -102.80 -0.67
N ARG A 3 -11.45 -101.73 -1.00
CA ARG A 3 -10.90 -100.37 -1.03
C ARG A 3 -11.87 -99.40 -0.33
N ARG A 4 -11.41 -98.87 0.80
CA ARG A 4 -11.98 -97.69 1.49
C ARG A 4 -11.49 -96.42 0.78
N PRO A 5 -12.26 -95.32 0.81
CA PRO A 5 -11.68 -93.99 0.79
C PRO A 5 -11.94 -93.26 2.11
N HIS A 6 -10.85 -92.75 2.69
CA HIS A 6 -10.83 -91.81 3.82
C HIS A 6 -11.14 -90.41 3.29
N TRP A 7 -12.15 -89.75 3.85
CA TRP A 7 -12.39 -88.32 3.64
C TRP A 7 -11.73 -87.56 4.80
N TYR A 8 -10.70 -86.79 4.49
CA TYR A 8 -10.04 -85.87 5.42
C TYR A 8 -10.89 -84.60 5.57
N ALA A 9 -11.15 -84.21 6.81
CA ALA A 9 -11.74 -82.93 7.17
C ALA A 9 -10.70 -81.80 7.01
N PHE A 10 -11.05 -80.74 6.27
CA PHE A 10 -10.29 -79.49 6.27
C PHE A 10 -10.98 -78.49 7.19
N LEU A 11 -10.31 -78.13 8.29
CA LEU A 11 -10.63 -76.95 9.11
C LEU A 11 -10.08 -75.70 8.39
N ALA A 12 -10.95 -74.78 7.99
CA ALA A 12 -10.56 -73.43 7.58
C ALA A 12 -10.56 -72.52 8.82
N ALA A 13 -9.38 -72.11 9.29
CA ALA A 13 -9.24 -71.09 10.31
C ALA A 13 -9.26 -69.70 9.64
N LEU A 14 -10.30 -68.91 9.91
CA LEU A 14 -10.44 -67.53 9.44
C LEU A 14 -9.71 -66.60 10.43
N LEU A 15 -8.56 -66.06 10.02
CA LEU A 15 -7.87 -64.98 10.74
C LEU A 15 -8.51 -63.64 10.38
N VAL A 16 -9.31 -63.08 11.29
CA VAL A 16 -9.78 -61.69 11.20
C VAL A 16 -8.71 -60.79 11.80
N ALA A 17 -7.92 -60.13 10.96
CA ALA A 17 -7.03 -59.05 11.39
C ALA A 17 -7.86 -57.77 11.57
N VAL A 18 -8.12 -57.39 12.82
CA VAL A 18 -8.71 -56.08 13.15
C VAL A 18 -7.58 -55.04 13.13
N THR A 19 -7.49 -54.27 12.04
CA THR A 19 -6.61 -53.10 11.97
C THR A 19 -7.30 -51.92 12.63
N PHE A 20 -6.83 -51.52 13.82
CA PHE A 20 -7.13 -50.20 14.38
C PHE A 20 -6.38 -49.15 13.56
N GLY A 21 -7.04 -48.61 12.53
CA GLY A 21 -6.55 -47.44 11.81
C GLY A 21 -6.66 -46.21 12.71
N VAL A 22 -5.53 -45.75 13.25
CA VAL A 22 -5.45 -44.40 13.81
C VAL A 22 -5.55 -43.45 12.62
N ALA A 23 -6.74 -42.85 12.41
CA ALA A 23 -6.91 -41.79 11.44
C ALA A 23 -6.09 -40.58 11.92
N LEU A 24 -4.90 -40.41 11.34
CA LEU A 24 -4.17 -39.15 11.45
C LEU A 24 -5.09 -38.06 10.88
N PRO A 25 -5.26 -36.91 11.56
CA PRO A 25 -6.04 -35.82 11.00
C PRO A 25 -5.41 -35.45 9.66
N ALA A 26 -6.20 -35.55 8.58
CA ALA A 26 -5.77 -35.03 7.29
C ALA A 26 -5.46 -33.55 7.47
N LEU A 27 -4.21 -33.15 7.23
CA LEU A 27 -3.87 -31.75 7.06
C LEU A 27 -4.77 -31.22 5.94
N SER A 28 -5.69 -30.31 6.27
CA SER A 28 -6.48 -29.61 5.27
C SER A 28 -5.51 -28.92 4.31
N ALA A 29 -5.55 -29.30 3.03
CA ALA A 29 -4.85 -28.55 2.01
C ALA A 29 -5.33 -27.10 2.07
N ALA A 30 -4.40 -26.15 2.07
CA ALA A 30 -4.74 -24.74 2.04
C ALA A 30 -5.52 -24.43 0.75
N ALA A 31 -6.66 -23.73 0.87
CA ALA A 31 -7.51 -23.40 -0.27
C ALA A 31 -6.74 -22.57 -1.31
N LEU A 32 -7.04 -22.75 -2.60
CA LEU A 32 -6.47 -21.96 -3.68
C LEU A 32 -6.84 -20.48 -3.49
N VAL A 33 -5.86 -19.58 -3.50
CA VAL A 33 -6.05 -18.13 -3.40
C VAL A 33 -5.84 -17.49 -4.77
N ARG A 34 -6.88 -16.83 -5.31
CA ARG A 34 -6.81 -16.12 -6.59
C ARG A 34 -6.38 -14.68 -6.40
N ILE A 35 -5.35 -14.26 -7.11
CA ILE A 35 -4.74 -12.94 -7.02
C ILE A 35 -4.86 -12.28 -8.40
N MET A 36 -5.51 -11.14 -8.48
CA MET A 36 -5.63 -10.37 -9.72
C MET A 36 -4.63 -9.20 -9.73
N PRO A 37 -3.58 -9.25 -10.55
CA PRO A 37 -2.81 -8.07 -10.91
C PRO A 37 -3.66 -7.14 -11.79
N LEU A 38 -4.24 -6.10 -11.20
CA LEU A 38 -5.05 -5.10 -11.89
C LEU A 38 -4.22 -3.85 -12.16
N GLY A 39 -4.16 -3.40 -13.41
CA GLY A 39 -3.41 -2.18 -13.71
C GLY A 39 -3.49 -1.67 -15.13
N ASP A 40 -2.58 -0.76 -15.42
CA ASP A 40 -2.40 -0.16 -16.75
C ASP A 40 -1.25 -0.85 -17.51
N SER A 41 -0.56 -0.13 -18.42
CA SER A 41 0.59 -0.64 -19.17
C SER A 41 1.72 -1.16 -18.30
N ILE A 42 1.90 -0.62 -17.08
CA ILE A 42 2.94 -1.06 -16.14
C ILE A 42 2.64 -2.47 -15.60
N THR A 43 1.36 -2.86 -15.55
CA THR A 43 0.95 -4.23 -15.21
C THR A 43 0.87 -5.12 -16.44
N ALA A 44 0.42 -4.57 -17.57
CA ALA A 44 0.17 -5.29 -18.82
C ALA A 44 1.43 -5.93 -19.42
N GLY A 45 2.13 -5.19 -20.29
CA GLY A 45 3.21 -5.73 -21.12
C GLY A 45 4.40 -4.77 -21.18
N PRO A 46 5.63 -5.21 -20.81
CA PRO A 46 5.94 -6.59 -20.46
C PRO A 46 5.57 -6.97 -19.01
N GLY A 47 5.35 -6.00 -18.10
CA GLY A 47 4.76 -6.26 -16.77
C GLY A 47 5.58 -7.19 -15.86
N CYS A 48 6.89 -7.30 -16.08
CA CYS A 48 7.72 -8.40 -15.58
C CYS A 48 7.94 -8.49 -14.07
N TRP A 49 7.50 -7.48 -13.32
CA TRP A 49 7.43 -7.57 -11.86
C TRP A 49 6.52 -8.74 -11.42
N ARG A 50 5.52 -9.12 -12.24
CA ARG A 50 4.63 -10.27 -11.98
C ARG A 50 5.40 -11.59 -11.98
N ALA A 51 6.25 -11.80 -12.98
CA ALA A 51 7.10 -13.00 -13.06
C ALA A 51 8.04 -13.11 -11.85
N LEU A 52 8.71 -12.01 -11.48
CA LEU A 52 9.61 -11.96 -10.32
C LEU A 52 8.86 -12.18 -9.00
N LEU A 53 7.69 -11.56 -8.84
CA LEU A 53 6.83 -11.73 -7.68
C LEU A 53 6.34 -13.18 -7.55
N TRP A 54 5.86 -13.77 -8.64
CA TRP A 54 5.43 -15.16 -8.68
C TRP A 54 6.56 -16.11 -8.26
N HIS A 55 7.75 -15.96 -8.86
CA HIS A 55 8.90 -16.79 -8.52
C HIS A 55 9.27 -16.66 -7.03
N ARG A 56 9.23 -15.44 -6.49
CA ARG A 56 9.49 -15.19 -5.07
C ARG A 56 8.42 -15.83 -4.16
N LEU A 57 7.15 -15.81 -4.55
CA LEU A 57 6.06 -16.45 -3.80
C LEU A 57 6.22 -17.97 -3.81
N GLN A 58 6.46 -18.57 -4.98
CA GLN A 58 6.65 -20.02 -5.12
C GLN A 58 7.88 -20.51 -4.33
N THR A 59 9.00 -19.79 -4.41
CA THR A 59 10.21 -20.14 -3.63
C THR A 59 10.04 -19.96 -2.13
N ALA A 60 9.15 -19.07 -1.70
CA ALA A 60 8.75 -18.91 -0.30
C ALA A 60 7.69 -19.94 0.17
N GLY A 61 7.23 -20.84 -0.71
CA GLY A 61 6.31 -21.93 -0.38
C GLY A 61 4.82 -21.62 -0.59
N TYR A 62 4.47 -20.47 -1.16
CA TYR A 62 3.08 -20.16 -1.54
C TYR A 62 2.76 -20.87 -2.86
N THR A 63 2.39 -22.14 -2.80
CA THR A 63 2.10 -22.98 -3.98
C THR A 63 0.60 -23.11 -4.28
N ASN A 64 -0.26 -22.71 -3.35
CA ASN A 64 -1.72 -22.71 -3.48
C ASN A 64 -2.26 -21.34 -3.94
N ILE A 65 -1.59 -20.71 -4.90
CA ILE A 65 -1.97 -19.41 -5.45
C ILE A 65 -2.18 -19.52 -6.97
N ASP A 66 -2.99 -18.60 -7.51
CA ASP A 66 -3.38 -18.52 -8.92
C ASP A 66 -3.41 -17.04 -9.29
N PHE A 67 -2.57 -16.60 -10.24
CA PHE A 67 -2.75 -15.28 -10.83
C PHE A 67 -3.92 -15.34 -11.80
N VAL A 68 -4.77 -14.33 -11.79
CA VAL A 68 -6.01 -14.35 -12.58
C VAL A 68 -6.28 -13.02 -13.27
N GLY A 69 -6.87 -13.10 -14.45
CA GLY A 69 -7.33 -11.97 -15.25
C GLY A 69 -7.58 -12.40 -16.70
N SER A 70 -8.07 -11.50 -17.54
CA SER A 70 -8.38 -11.84 -18.93
C SER A 70 -7.15 -11.91 -19.85
N ASP A 71 -6.06 -11.24 -19.49
CA ASP A 71 -4.88 -11.14 -20.33
C ASP A 71 -3.77 -12.10 -19.88
N PRO A 72 -3.17 -12.86 -20.81
CA PRO A 72 -2.10 -13.80 -20.51
C PRO A 72 -0.76 -13.09 -20.40
N ASP A 73 0.30 -13.88 -20.22
CA ASP A 73 1.68 -13.43 -20.09
C ASP A 73 2.12 -12.32 -21.09
N GLY A 74 2.81 -11.30 -20.57
CA GLY A 74 3.42 -10.19 -21.30
C GLY A 74 4.80 -10.48 -21.92
N GLY A 75 5.30 -11.71 -21.80
CA GLY A 75 6.51 -12.19 -22.52
C GLY A 75 7.83 -12.01 -21.76
N CYS A 76 7.85 -12.19 -20.44
CA CYS A 76 9.08 -12.08 -19.64
C CYS A 76 9.88 -13.40 -19.67
N ASN A 77 11.18 -13.30 -19.90
CA ASN A 77 12.06 -14.46 -19.95
C ASN A 77 13.19 -14.37 -18.93
N TYR A 78 12.93 -14.84 -17.71
CA TYR A 78 13.93 -14.95 -16.64
C TYR A 78 14.43 -16.39 -16.41
N GLY A 79 14.10 -17.32 -17.31
CA GLY A 79 14.55 -18.73 -17.21
C GLY A 79 13.81 -19.57 -16.16
N PHE A 80 12.70 -19.09 -15.62
CA PHE A 80 11.77 -19.86 -14.77
C PHE A 80 10.33 -19.75 -15.28
N SER A 81 9.51 -20.75 -14.98
CA SER A 81 8.07 -20.72 -15.25
C SER A 81 7.35 -19.85 -14.23
N TYR A 82 6.31 -19.16 -14.68
CA TYR A 82 5.42 -18.39 -13.83
C TYR A 82 3.99 -18.39 -14.38
N ASP A 83 3.06 -18.07 -13.51
CA ASP A 83 1.69 -17.76 -13.90
C ASP A 83 1.62 -16.31 -14.38
N GLY A 84 1.28 -16.15 -15.65
CA GLY A 84 1.33 -14.89 -16.37
C GLY A 84 -0.01 -14.16 -16.42
N ASP A 85 -1.09 -14.71 -15.89
CA ASP A 85 -2.42 -14.12 -16.02
C ASP A 85 -2.52 -12.79 -15.26
N HIS A 86 -3.21 -11.82 -15.86
CA HIS A 86 -3.38 -10.49 -15.29
C HIS A 86 -4.58 -9.73 -15.87
N GLU A 87 -4.94 -8.63 -15.22
CA GLU A 87 -5.99 -7.70 -15.63
C GLU A 87 -5.37 -6.31 -15.88
N GLY A 88 -4.39 -6.28 -16.77
CA GLY A 88 -3.53 -5.12 -17.00
C GLY A 88 -3.75 -4.60 -18.41
N HIS A 89 -4.14 -3.32 -18.54
CA HIS A 89 -4.60 -2.78 -19.82
C HIS A 89 -3.80 -1.54 -20.23
N GLY A 90 -3.02 -1.66 -21.31
CA GLY A 90 -2.17 -0.57 -21.81
C GLY A 90 -2.96 0.70 -22.15
N GLY A 91 -2.55 1.84 -21.58
CA GLY A 91 -3.21 3.14 -21.81
C GLY A 91 -4.50 3.38 -21.01
N TYR A 92 -4.94 2.41 -20.20
CA TYR A 92 -6.17 2.57 -19.41
C TYR A 92 -5.90 3.45 -18.19
N ALA A 93 -6.83 4.35 -17.92
CA ALA A 93 -6.89 5.18 -16.73
C ALA A 93 -7.85 4.55 -15.70
N ALA A 94 -7.60 4.73 -14.40
CA ALA A 94 -8.51 4.26 -13.35
C ALA A 94 -9.91 4.84 -13.52
N THR A 95 -9.98 6.12 -13.87
CA THR A 95 -11.23 6.82 -14.17
C THR A 95 -11.96 6.22 -15.35
N GLY A 96 -11.26 5.89 -16.43
CA GLY A 96 -11.84 5.20 -17.58
C GLY A 96 -12.44 3.83 -17.21
N ILE A 97 -11.69 3.00 -16.49
CA ILE A 97 -12.14 1.69 -16.00
C ILE A 97 -13.39 1.84 -15.13
N ALA A 98 -13.35 2.81 -14.21
CA ALA A 98 -14.44 3.07 -13.28
C ALA A 98 -15.69 3.56 -14.03
N ASP A 99 -15.58 4.59 -14.87
CA ASP A 99 -16.71 5.22 -15.57
C ASP A 99 -17.42 4.26 -16.52
N GLN A 100 -16.65 3.45 -17.24
CA GLN A 100 -17.16 2.47 -18.20
C GLN A 100 -17.62 1.16 -17.55
N ASN A 101 -17.48 1.02 -16.22
CA ASN A 101 -17.77 -0.22 -15.49
C ASN A 101 -17.08 -1.44 -16.11
N GLN A 102 -15.79 -1.32 -16.42
CA GLN A 102 -15.03 -2.41 -17.03
C GLN A 102 -14.64 -3.50 -16.01
N LEU A 103 -14.44 -3.12 -14.74
CA LEU A 103 -13.98 -4.06 -13.71
C LEU A 103 -15.00 -5.16 -13.31
N PRO A 104 -16.32 -4.92 -13.17
CA PRO A 104 -17.27 -5.97 -12.79
C PRO A 104 -17.26 -7.25 -13.64
N PRO A 105 -17.27 -7.21 -14.99
CA PRO A 105 -17.17 -8.44 -15.78
C PRO A 105 -15.84 -9.18 -15.59
N TRP A 106 -14.71 -8.46 -15.44
CA TRP A 106 -13.40 -9.07 -15.14
C TRP A 106 -13.42 -9.80 -13.81
N LEU A 107 -13.94 -9.16 -12.75
CA LEU A 107 -14.10 -9.77 -11.43
C LEU A 107 -15.03 -10.98 -11.45
N ALA A 108 -16.12 -10.95 -12.23
CA ALA A 108 -17.05 -12.07 -12.34
C ALA A 108 -16.41 -13.30 -13.00
N ALA A 109 -15.57 -13.07 -14.01
CA ALA A 109 -14.85 -14.14 -14.71
C ALA A 109 -13.75 -14.75 -13.84
N ALA A 110 -12.87 -13.90 -13.28
CA ALA A 110 -11.67 -14.30 -12.56
C ALA A 110 -11.93 -14.72 -11.09
N ARG A 111 -12.99 -14.17 -10.46
CA ARG A 111 -13.35 -14.39 -9.05
C ARG A 111 -12.15 -14.27 -8.08
N PRO A 112 -11.44 -13.12 -8.05
CA PRO A 112 -10.27 -12.97 -7.19
C PRO A 112 -10.61 -12.90 -5.70
N ASP A 113 -9.68 -13.36 -4.88
CA ASP A 113 -9.66 -13.17 -3.42
C ASP A 113 -8.85 -11.92 -3.04
N ILE A 114 -7.81 -11.64 -3.84
CA ILE A 114 -6.88 -10.53 -3.66
C ILE A 114 -6.78 -9.75 -4.98
N VAL A 115 -6.79 -8.41 -4.90
CA VAL A 115 -6.46 -7.54 -6.04
C VAL A 115 -5.18 -6.75 -5.72
N LEU A 116 -4.19 -6.82 -6.60
CA LEU A 116 -3.03 -5.93 -6.60
C LEU A 116 -3.31 -4.79 -7.58
N MET A 117 -3.59 -3.59 -7.08
CA MET A 117 -4.02 -2.46 -7.91
C MET A 117 -2.87 -1.46 -8.14
N HIS A 118 -2.38 -1.37 -9.37
CA HIS A 118 -1.46 -0.33 -9.85
C HIS A 118 -2.08 0.44 -11.01
N LEU A 119 -2.83 1.50 -10.69
CA LEU A 119 -3.49 2.37 -11.66
C LEU A 119 -3.19 3.84 -11.32
N GLY A 120 -3.53 4.77 -12.22
CA GLY A 120 -3.36 6.21 -12.00
C GLY A 120 -2.29 6.84 -12.90
N THR A 121 -1.41 6.05 -13.51
CA THR A 121 -0.35 6.54 -14.40
C THR A 121 -0.95 7.34 -15.56
N ASN A 122 -1.90 6.75 -16.28
CA ASN A 122 -2.53 7.38 -17.44
C ASN A 122 -3.45 8.56 -17.04
N ASP A 123 -4.06 8.51 -15.85
CA ASP A 123 -4.83 9.63 -15.29
C ASP A 123 -3.93 10.88 -15.08
N MET A 124 -2.67 10.67 -14.67
CA MET A 124 -1.70 11.76 -14.45
C MET A 124 -0.99 12.20 -15.74
N TRP A 125 -0.95 11.36 -16.77
CA TRP A 125 -0.19 11.61 -18.01
C TRP A 125 -1.04 12.11 -19.19
N GLY A 126 -2.23 11.54 -19.41
CA GLY A 126 -3.01 11.71 -20.64
C GLY A 126 -3.95 12.93 -20.71
N GLY A 127 -3.78 13.93 -19.84
CA GLY A 127 -4.69 15.09 -19.78
C GLY A 127 -4.90 15.71 -18.40
N PHE A 128 -4.11 15.28 -17.40
CA PHE A 128 -4.19 15.70 -16.01
C PHE A 128 -5.61 15.59 -15.43
N ILE A 129 -5.90 14.45 -14.81
CA ILE A 129 -7.12 14.30 -14.03
C ILE A 129 -6.86 14.72 -12.58
N PRO A 130 -7.69 15.58 -11.95
CA PRO A 130 -7.51 15.96 -10.56
C PRO A 130 -7.46 14.75 -9.62
N THR A 131 -6.56 14.78 -8.63
CA THR A 131 -6.39 13.69 -7.66
C THR A 131 -7.71 13.26 -7.01
N ALA A 132 -8.60 14.21 -6.68
CA ALA A 132 -9.90 13.90 -6.10
C ALA A 132 -10.78 13.03 -7.03
N THR A 133 -10.73 13.28 -8.34
CA THR A 133 -11.48 12.50 -9.34
C THR A 133 -10.92 11.09 -9.46
N VAL A 134 -9.59 10.94 -9.44
CA VAL A 134 -8.95 9.60 -9.45
C VAL A 134 -9.28 8.81 -8.20
N LEU A 135 -9.29 9.44 -7.01
CA LEU A 135 -9.70 8.77 -5.77
C LEU A 135 -11.20 8.43 -5.73
N ALA A 136 -12.05 9.21 -6.38
CA ALA A 136 -13.45 8.85 -6.58
C ALA A 136 -13.58 7.61 -7.47
N ALA A 137 -12.77 7.51 -8.53
CA ALA A 137 -12.69 6.30 -9.35
C ALA A 137 -12.21 5.10 -8.54
N TYR A 138 -11.13 5.24 -7.75
CA TYR A 138 -10.65 4.16 -6.87
C TYR A 138 -11.74 3.70 -5.90
N THR A 139 -12.50 4.65 -5.32
CA THR A 139 -13.63 4.34 -4.44
C THR A 139 -14.69 3.51 -5.16
N LYS A 140 -15.03 3.84 -6.41
CA LYS A 140 -15.96 3.06 -7.24
C LYS A 140 -15.41 1.66 -7.54
N LEU A 141 -14.13 1.55 -7.91
CA LEU A 141 -13.48 0.26 -8.17
C LEU A 141 -13.48 -0.63 -6.92
N VAL A 142 -13.12 -0.09 -5.74
CA VAL A 142 -13.21 -0.81 -4.45
C VAL A 142 -14.65 -1.27 -4.17
N GLY A 143 -15.64 -0.43 -4.46
CA GLY A 143 -17.06 -0.81 -4.35
C GLY A 143 -17.43 -2.00 -5.24
N GLN A 144 -16.97 -1.99 -6.49
CA GLN A 144 -17.18 -3.10 -7.44
C GLN A 144 -16.48 -4.39 -6.99
N MET A 145 -15.24 -4.28 -6.49
CA MET A 145 -14.50 -5.40 -5.90
C MET A 145 -15.25 -6.03 -4.72
N ARG A 146 -15.76 -5.21 -3.79
CA ARG A 146 -16.50 -5.67 -2.62
C ARG A 146 -17.88 -6.22 -2.96
N ALA A 147 -18.52 -5.71 -4.02
CA ALA A 147 -19.78 -6.26 -4.53
C ALA A 147 -19.59 -7.67 -5.13
N ASN A 148 -18.44 -7.93 -5.76
CA ASN A 148 -18.09 -9.26 -6.26
C ASN A 148 -17.67 -10.21 -5.14
N ASN A 149 -16.81 -9.75 -4.22
CA ASN A 149 -16.35 -10.51 -3.06
C ASN A 149 -16.35 -9.61 -1.82
N PRO A 150 -17.29 -9.79 -0.87
CA PRO A 150 -17.36 -8.95 0.34
C PRO A 150 -16.13 -9.10 1.25
N ASN A 151 -15.35 -10.17 1.05
CA ASN A 151 -14.10 -10.44 1.75
C ASN A 151 -12.87 -10.06 0.91
N MET A 152 -13.00 -9.32 -0.20
CA MET A 152 -11.87 -8.95 -1.06
C MET A 152 -10.74 -8.32 -0.28
N LYS A 153 -9.50 -8.76 -0.49
CA LYS A 153 -8.30 -8.11 0.03
C LYS A 153 -7.72 -7.24 -1.06
N ILE A 154 -7.48 -5.97 -0.77
CA ILE A 154 -7.07 -5.01 -1.78
C ILE A 154 -5.71 -4.48 -1.38
N ILE A 155 -4.72 -4.64 -2.25
CA ILE A 155 -3.38 -4.12 -2.05
C ILE A 155 -3.18 -3.06 -3.13
N VAL A 156 -3.12 -1.79 -2.72
CA VAL A 156 -3.09 -0.64 -3.63
C VAL A 156 -1.72 0.00 -3.61
N ALA A 157 -1.18 0.29 -4.79
CA ALA A 157 0.07 1.00 -4.93
C ALA A 157 -0.13 2.52 -4.74
N GLN A 158 0.70 3.15 -3.91
CA GLN A 158 1.30 4.41 -4.35
C GLN A 158 2.13 4.07 -5.59
N ILE A 159 1.83 4.67 -6.74
CA ILE A 159 2.42 4.27 -8.01
C ILE A 159 3.89 4.70 -8.12
N ILE A 160 4.64 4.03 -9.00
CA ILE A 160 6.02 4.42 -9.33
C ILE A 160 6.09 5.88 -9.80
N PRO A 161 7.23 6.58 -9.59
CA PRO A 161 7.42 7.89 -10.18
C PRO A 161 7.42 7.80 -11.70
N MET A 162 7.07 8.92 -12.34
CA MET A 162 7.20 9.06 -13.78
C MET A 162 7.77 10.43 -14.14
N ASN A 163 8.53 10.45 -15.24
CA ASN A 163 9.06 11.65 -15.85
C ASN A 163 9.20 11.49 -17.38
N PRO A 164 8.10 11.26 -18.11
CA PRO A 164 8.14 11.15 -19.56
C PRO A 164 8.50 12.48 -20.21
N SER A 165 9.13 12.40 -21.39
CA SER A 165 9.29 13.57 -22.26
C SER A 165 7.93 14.19 -22.59
N GLY A 166 7.83 15.52 -22.50
CA GLY A 166 6.61 16.26 -22.84
C GLY A 166 5.56 16.35 -21.72
N CYS A 167 5.83 15.87 -20.50
CA CYS A 167 4.91 16.03 -19.37
C CYS A 167 5.59 16.63 -18.12
N PRO A 168 5.80 17.96 -18.07
CA PRO A 168 6.49 18.61 -16.94
C PRO A 168 5.69 18.54 -15.63
N THR A 169 4.38 18.30 -15.68
CA THR A 169 3.49 18.24 -14.51
C THR A 169 3.30 16.81 -13.99
N CYS A 170 3.70 15.78 -14.74
CA CYS A 170 3.42 14.38 -14.40
C CYS A 170 4.02 13.99 -13.04
N ALA A 171 5.29 14.30 -12.79
CA ALA A 171 5.96 13.96 -11.54
C ALA A 171 5.26 14.57 -10.30
N ALA A 172 4.85 15.84 -10.40
CA ALA A 172 4.11 16.52 -9.33
C ALA A 172 2.71 15.94 -9.14
N SER A 173 2.04 15.55 -10.23
CA SER A 173 0.70 14.97 -10.20
C SER A 173 0.70 13.58 -9.57
N VAL A 174 1.67 12.73 -9.91
CA VAL A 174 1.88 11.45 -9.25
C VAL A 174 2.21 11.64 -7.77
N THR A 175 3.05 12.62 -7.42
CA THR A 175 3.36 12.93 -6.01
C THR A 175 2.09 13.29 -5.24
N ALA A 176 1.22 14.14 -5.82
CA ALA A 176 -0.05 14.53 -5.21
C ALA A 176 -1.00 13.33 -5.01
N LEU A 177 -1.12 12.46 -6.03
CA LEU A 177 -1.90 11.23 -5.92
C LEU A 177 -1.35 10.31 -4.84
N ASN A 178 -0.05 10.02 -4.85
CA ASN A 178 0.62 9.17 -3.88
C ASN A 178 0.48 9.68 -2.44
N ASN A 179 0.56 10.98 -2.22
CA ASN A 179 0.36 11.58 -0.90
C ASN A 179 -1.08 11.39 -0.37
N ALA A 180 -2.06 11.30 -1.27
CA ALA A 180 -3.47 11.18 -0.90
C ALA A 180 -3.93 9.72 -0.69
N ILE A 181 -3.28 8.75 -1.35
CA ILE A 181 -3.66 7.33 -1.31
C ILE A 181 -3.70 6.75 0.13
N PRO A 182 -2.72 6.98 1.02
CA PRO A 182 -2.76 6.43 2.38
C PRO A 182 -3.98 6.89 3.19
N GLY A 183 -4.32 8.18 3.13
CA GLY A 183 -5.49 8.73 3.81
C GLY A 183 -6.80 8.21 3.23
N TRP A 184 -6.89 8.10 1.90
CA TRP A 184 -8.02 7.48 1.21
C TRP A 184 -8.20 6.02 1.61
N ALA A 185 -7.15 5.21 1.57
CA ALA A 185 -7.20 3.80 1.94
C ALA A 185 -7.61 3.60 3.40
N ALA A 186 -7.07 4.41 4.32
CA ALA A 186 -7.44 4.40 5.73
C ALA A 186 -8.93 4.75 5.96
N GLY A 187 -9.51 5.62 5.13
CA GLY A 187 -10.93 5.98 5.20
C GLY A 187 -11.88 4.89 4.68
N LEU A 188 -11.41 3.98 3.84
CA LEU A 188 -12.24 2.94 3.19
C LEU A 188 -11.98 1.52 3.70
N THR A 189 -10.82 1.26 4.31
CA THR A 189 -10.41 -0.07 4.77
C THR A 189 -11.32 -0.60 5.89
N THR A 190 -11.54 -1.92 5.93
CA THR A 190 -12.35 -2.59 6.96
C THR A 190 -11.67 -3.88 7.40
N ALA A 191 -12.07 -4.44 8.54
CA ALA A 191 -11.57 -5.75 8.98
C ALA A 191 -11.96 -6.88 8.00
N GLN A 192 -13.16 -6.81 7.41
CA GLN A 192 -13.66 -7.83 6.47
C GLN A 192 -12.99 -7.74 5.10
N SER A 193 -12.84 -6.53 4.56
CA SER A 193 -12.21 -6.23 3.28
C SER A 193 -11.15 -5.14 3.48
N PRO A 194 -9.92 -5.53 3.88
CA PRO A 194 -8.84 -4.59 4.11
C PRO A 194 -8.29 -4.00 2.81
N ILE A 195 -7.82 -2.76 2.91
CA ILE A 195 -7.04 -2.06 1.89
C ILE A 195 -5.64 -1.83 2.46
N VAL A 196 -4.61 -2.32 1.77
CA VAL A 196 -3.20 -2.23 2.17
C VAL A 196 -2.42 -1.29 1.24
N VAL A 197 -1.80 -0.31 1.88
CA VAL A 197 -0.72 0.61 1.44
C VAL A 197 0.53 -0.04 0.83
N VAL A 198 0.83 0.03 -0.47
CA VAL A 198 2.17 -0.36 -0.99
C VAL A 198 2.87 0.82 -1.63
N ASP A 199 4.02 1.17 -1.07
CA ASP A 199 4.89 2.21 -1.61
C ASP A 199 5.75 1.65 -2.76
N GLN A 200 5.35 1.92 -4.01
CA GLN A 200 6.17 1.65 -5.20
C GLN A 200 7.08 2.84 -5.58
N TRP A 201 6.99 3.95 -4.84
CA TRP A 201 7.65 5.21 -5.19
C TRP A 201 9.06 5.31 -4.60
N THR A 202 9.20 5.09 -3.29
CA THR A 202 10.46 5.38 -2.59
C THR A 202 11.61 4.54 -3.14
N GLY A 203 12.70 5.17 -3.54
CA GLY A 203 13.90 4.48 -4.06
C GLY A 203 13.79 4.00 -5.51
N PHE A 204 12.69 4.31 -6.19
CA PHE A 204 12.54 4.16 -7.63
C PHE A 204 13.06 5.42 -8.33
N ASN A 205 13.89 5.27 -9.36
CA ASN A 205 14.47 6.37 -10.12
C ASN A 205 14.09 6.22 -11.58
N THR A 206 13.29 7.16 -12.09
CA THR A 206 12.80 7.13 -13.47
C THR A 206 13.93 7.07 -14.49
N ALA A 207 15.09 7.67 -14.24
CA ALA A 207 16.19 7.69 -15.22
C ALA A 207 16.91 6.34 -15.35
N THR A 208 16.92 5.52 -14.29
CA THR A 208 17.68 4.26 -14.28
C THR A 208 16.79 3.02 -14.24
N ASP A 209 15.56 3.16 -13.76
CA ASP A 209 14.63 2.05 -13.56
C ASP A 209 13.50 2.02 -14.59
N THR A 210 13.51 2.92 -15.58
CA THR A 210 12.56 2.92 -16.71
C THR A 210 13.28 3.01 -18.04
N GLY A 211 12.59 2.63 -19.12
CA GLY A 211 13.09 2.81 -20.49
C GLY A 211 12.78 4.19 -21.09
N ASP A 212 11.66 4.82 -20.69
CA ASP A 212 11.10 6.00 -21.32
C ASP A 212 10.65 7.10 -20.34
N GLY A 213 10.98 6.93 -19.06
CA GLY A 213 10.52 7.78 -17.96
C GLY A 213 9.22 7.30 -17.31
N VAL A 214 8.56 6.24 -17.81
CA VAL A 214 7.27 5.74 -17.30
C VAL A 214 7.31 4.22 -17.10
N HIS A 215 7.69 3.47 -18.12
CA HIS A 215 7.61 2.01 -18.13
C HIS A 215 8.88 1.40 -17.54
N PRO A 216 8.78 0.57 -16.48
CA PRO A 216 9.93 -0.03 -15.84
C PRO A 216 10.79 -0.86 -16.80
N ASN A 217 12.09 -0.85 -16.58
CA ASN A 217 13.02 -1.84 -17.12
C ASN A 217 13.23 -2.97 -16.09
N ASP A 218 14.19 -3.87 -16.31
CA ASP A 218 14.45 -4.99 -15.38
C ASP A 218 14.73 -4.56 -13.94
N THR A 219 15.50 -3.48 -13.72
CA THR A 219 15.77 -3.01 -12.36
C THR A 219 14.53 -2.41 -11.70
N GLY A 220 13.71 -1.71 -12.48
CA GLY A 220 12.41 -1.22 -12.02
C GLY A 220 11.44 -2.34 -11.69
N PHE A 221 11.34 -3.37 -12.55
CA PHE A 221 10.51 -4.55 -12.29
C PHE A 221 10.93 -5.30 -11.03
N GLN A 222 12.23 -5.44 -10.79
CA GLN A 222 12.76 -6.04 -9.55
C GLN A 222 12.33 -5.24 -8.32
N LYS A 223 12.50 -3.91 -8.34
CA LYS A 223 12.06 -3.04 -7.24
C LYS A 223 10.56 -3.16 -7.00
N MET A 224 9.75 -3.21 -8.05
CA MET A 224 8.31 -3.36 -7.93
C MET A 224 7.92 -4.68 -7.27
N ALA A 225 8.51 -5.79 -7.72
CA ALA A 225 8.29 -7.10 -7.13
C ALA A 225 8.70 -7.14 -5.64
N ASP A 226 9.82 -6.50 -5.29
CA ASP A 226 10.31 -6.42 -3.91
C ASP A 226 9.38 -5.63 -2.99
N ARG A 227 8.65 -4.64 -3.51
CA ARG A 227 7.65 -3.87 -2.76
C ARG A 227 6.30 -4.57 -2.67
N TRP A 228 5.89 -5.31 -3.70
CA TRP A 228 4.65 -6.08 -3.68
C TRP A 228 4.73 -7.27 -2.71
N TYR A 229 5.88 -7.93 -2.61
CA TYR A 229 5.99 -9.19 -1.90
C TYR A 229 5.64 -9.12 -0.40
N PRO A 230 6.23 -8.23 0.43
CA PRO A 230 5.94 -8.22 1.87
C PRO A 230 4.45 -8.07 2.24
N PRO A 231 3.70 -7.09 1.71
CA PRO A 231 2.29 -6.92 2.03
C PRO A 231 1.42 -8.06 1.47
N LEU A 232 1.74 -8.61 0.30
CA LEU A 232 1.04 -9.77 -0.24
C LEU A 232 1.26 -11.01 0.62
N ALA A 233 2.50 -11.29 1.01
CA ALA A 233 2.84 -12.40 1.91
C ALA A 233 2.13 -12.26 3.27
N GLN A 234 2.03 -11.04 3.82
CA GLN A 234 1.26 -10.79 5.04
C GLN A 234 -0.22 -11.16 4.85
N VAL A 235 -0.86 -10.68 3.78
CA VAL A 235 -2.26 -11.00 3.46
C VAL A 235 -2.47 -12.51 3.26
N LEU A 236 -1.57 -13.18 2.54
CA LEU A 236 -1.62 -14.63 2.31
C LEU A 236 -1.51 -15.45 3.60
N ASN A 237 -0.73 -14.96 4.57
CA ASN A 237 -0.61 -15.57 5.90
C ASN A 237 -1.77 -15.21 6.85
N GLY A 238 -2.79 -14.50 6.38
CA GLY A 238 -3.89 -14.02 7.22
C GLY A 238 -3.47 -12.90 8.19
N VAL A 239 -2.26 -12.36 8.06
CA VAL A 239 -1.79 -11.20 8.81
C VAL A 239 -2.23 -9.96 8.06
N ILE A 240 -3.44 -9.49 8.37
CA ILE A 240 -3.93 -8.22 7.86
C ILE A 240 -3.43 -7.13 8.82
N PRO A 241 -2.67 -6.11 8.36
CA PRO A 241 -2.36 -4.98 9.21
C PRO A 241 -3.68 -4.34 9.64
N THR A 242 -3.96 -4.39 10.94
CA THR A 242 -5.16 -3.79 11.50
C THR A 242 -5.13 -2.31 11.17
N PRO A 243 -6.20 -1.72 10.59
CA PRO A 243 -6.29 -0.28 10.55
C PRO A 243 -6.22 0.20 12.01
N THR A 244 -5.20 0.99 12.34
CA THR A 244 -5.23 1.77 13.58
C THR A 244 -6.49 2.60 13.49
N ALA A 245 -7.49 2.27 14.31
CA ALA A 245 -8.80 2.88 14.25
C ALA A 245 -8.66 4.40 14.32
N SER A 246 -8.97 5.08 13.23
CA SER A 246 -9.41 6.46 13.29
C SER A 246 -10.81 6.44 13.91
N PRO A 247 -11.08 7.21 14.98
CA PRO A 247 -12.35 7.13 15.70
C PRO A 247 -13.51 7.50 14.79
N THR A 248 -14.44 6.56 14.58
CA THR A 248 -15.66 6.76 13.79
C THR A 248 -16.64 7.68 14.55
N PRO A 249 -17.36 8.60 13.86
CA PRO A 249 -18.20 9.61 14.52
C PRO A 249 -19.50 8.98 15.05
N SER A 250 -19.79 9.20 16.33
CA SER A 250 -21.06 8.83 16.97
C SER A 250 -22.07 10.01 16.87
N PRO A 251 -23.38 9.77 16.72
CA PRO A 251 -24.38 10.83 16.52
C PRO A 251 -24.51 11.77 17.74
N SER A 252 -24.66 13.06 17.45
CA SER A 252 -24.86 14.20 18.36
C SER A 252 -26.38 14.41 18.67
N PRO A 253 -26.82 15.17 19.70
CA PRO A 253 -26.26 15.48 21.04
C PRO A 253 -27.29 15.33 22.21
N SER A 254 -26.80 15.16 23.45
CA SER A 254 -27.44 15.77 24.67
C SER A 254 -26.53 15.63 25.91
N PRO A 255 -26.68 16.48 26.94
CA PRO A 255 -25.71 17.51 27.31
C PRO A 255 -24.67 17.10 28.36
N SER A 256 -23.57 17.85 28.34
CA SER A 256 -22.43 17.86 29.26
C SER A 256 -22.83 17.97 30.74
N PRO A 257 -22.00 17.50 31.70
CA PRO A 257 -20.97 18.38 32.24
C PRO A 257 -19.59 17.75 32.58
N SER A 258 -18.58 18.62 32.47
CA SER A 258 -17.35 18.76 33.27
C SER A 258 -16.04 18.04 32.85
N PRO A 259 -14.88 18.75 32.90
CA PRO A 259 -13.69 18.45 32.12
C PRO A 259 -12.69 17.54 32.85
N SER A 260 -12.00 16.69 32.09
CA SER A 260 -10.81 15.96 32.54
C SER A 260 -9.53 16.62 32.00
N PRO A 261 -8.40 16.62 32.74
CA PRO A 261 -7.22 17.42 32.41
C PRO A 261 -6.40 16.84 31.24
N GLY A 262 -6.02 17.69 30.29
CA GLY A 262 -4.72 17.56 29.61
C GLY A 262 -4.66 17.03 28.18
N ALA A 263 -5.74 17.09 27.37
CA ALA A 263 -5.59 16.85 25.93
C ALA A 263 -4.60 17.86 25.32
N ALA A 264 -3.57 17.36 24.63
CA ALA A 264 -2.60 18.19 23.93
C ALA A 264 -3.34 19.16 22.99
N ARG A 265 -3.16 20.46 23.25
CA ARG A 265 -3.87 21.56 22.57
C ARG A 265 -3.30 21.86 21.18
N CYS A 266 -2.28 21.12 20.77
CA CYS A 266 -1.56 21.27 19.53
C CYS A 266 -1.10 19.90 19.02
N THR A 267 -1.16 19.68 17.71
CA THR A 267 -0.52 18.53 17.05
C THR A 267 0.36 19.01 15.92
N ALA A 268 1.53 18.40 15.73
CA ALA A 268 2.41 18.71 14.60
C ALA A 268 2.88 17.43 13.89
N THR A 269 2.99 17.49 12.56
CA THR A 269 3.42 16.37 11.71
C THR A 269 4.61 16.79 10.88
N TYR A 270 5.58 15.88 10.72
CA TYR A 270 6.79 16.09 9.95
C TYR A 270 6.78 15.22 8.69
N GLN A 271 7.22 15.77 7.57
CA GLN A 271 7.47 15.01 6.35
C GLN A 271 8.73 15.49 5.63
N VAL A 272 9.41 14.57 4.93
CA VAL A 272 10.44 14.92 3.94
C VAL A 272 9.75 15.06 2.59
N ILE A 273 9.77 16.27 2.03
CA ILE A 273 9.14 16.60 0.76
C ILE A 273 9.98 16.10 -0.41
N SER A 274 11.29 16.27 -0.33
CA SER A 274 12.25 15.81 -1.33
C SER A 274 13.62 15.62 -0.70
N GLN A 275 14.45 14.75 -1.26
CA GLN A 275 15.84 14.58 -0.82
C GLN A 275 16.76 14.34 -2.02
N TRP A 276 17.98 14.85 -1.93
CA TRP A 276 19.02 14.73 -2.94
C TRP A 276 20.37 14.49 -2.25
N GLY A 277 21.43 14.34 -3.06
CA GLY A 277 22.78 14.12 -2.54
C GLY A 277 23.19 15.23 -1.58
N GLY A 278 23.30 14.88 -0.29
CA GLY A 278 23.77 15.74 0.78
C GLY A 278 22.73 16.66 1.41
N ALA A 279 21.51 16.79 0.87
CA ALA A 279 20.47 17.62 1.47
C ALA A 279 19.04 17.13 1.18
N PHE A 280 18.08 17.67 1.93
CA PHE A 280 16.67 17.35 1.80
C PHE A 280 15.80 18.56 2.19
N GLN A 281 14.58 18.57 1.68
CA GLN A 281 13.53 19.50 2.06
C GLN A 281 12.60 18.82 3.07
N GLY A 282 12.48 19.41 4.26
CA GLY A 282 11.50 19.02 5.27
C GLY A 282 10.33 19.99 5.32
N GLU A 283 9.16 19.49 5.70
CA GLU A 283 7.98 20.31 6.02
C GLU A 283 7.36 19.83 7.34
N VAL A 284 6.91 20.79 8.14
CA VAL A 284 6.17 20.55 9.36
C VAL A 284 4.83 21.26 9.29
N ALA A 285 3.75 20.52 9.52
CA ALA A 285 2.42 21.09 9.70
C ALA A 285 2.09 21.20 11.19
N VAL A 286 1.62 22.35 11.63
CA VAL A 286 1.18 22.62 13.00
C VAL A 286 -0.33 22.87 12.99
N LYS A 287 -1.08 22.15 13.82
CA LYS A 287 -2.53 22.24 13.91
C LYS A 287 -2.98 22.63 15.32
N ASN A 288 -3.89 23.59 15.39
CA ASN A 288 -4.58 23.93 16.62
C ASN A 288 -5.72 22.96 16.89
N THR A 289 -5.57 22.11 17.90
CA THR A 289 -6.60 21.16 18.35
C THR A 289 -7.38 21.68 19.56
N SER A 290 -7.04 22.87 20.05
CA SER A 290 -7.78 23.53 21.13
C SER A 290 -9.08 24.18 20.61
N PRO A 291 -10.08 24.36 21.47
CA PRO A 291 -11.34 25.02 21.10
C PRO A 291 -11.19 26.55 20.94
N THR A 292 -10.03 27.13 21.26
CA THR A 292 -9.77 28.56 21.22
C THR A 292 -8.78 28.91 20.13
N ALA A 293 -8.90 30.09 19.52
CA ALA A 293 -7.87 30.58 18.62
C ALA A 293 -6.54 30.79 19.37
N SER A 294 -5.43 30.48 18.71
CA SER A 294 -4.08 30.78 19.18
C SER A 294 -3.53 31.98 18.44
N SER A 295 -2.68 32.76 19.09
CA SER A 295 -1.99 33.90 18.47
C SER A 295 -0.59 33.56 17.98
N ALA A 296 0.01 32.51 18.53
CA ALA A 296 1.32 32.02 18.16
C ALA A 296 1.41 30.49 18.25
N TRP A 297 2.44 29.92 17.64
CA TRP A 297 2.76 28.51 17.75
C TRP A 297 4.27 28.31 17.84
N THR A 298 4.67 27.25 18.53
CA THR A 298 6.06 26.78 18.58
C THR A 298 6.07 25.28 18.30
N ALA A 299 6.97 24.83 17.43
CA ALA A 299 7.23 23.42 17.13
C ALA A 299 8.68 23.07 17.49
N THR A 300 8.89 21.94 18.14
CA THR A 300 10.21 21.47 18.57
C THR A 300 10.39 20.01 18.22
N PHE A 301 11.53 19.68 17.62
CA PHE A 301 11.89 18.30 17.26
C PHE A 301 13.41 18.11 17.31
N THR A 302 13.85 16.85 17.37
CA THR A 302 15.28 16.51 17.48
C THR A 302 15.69 15.59 16.35
N PHE A 303 16.68 16.00 15.57
CA PHE A 303 17.27 15.16 14.53
C PHE A 303 18.07 14.02 15.11
N ALA A 304 17.91 12.81 14.55
CA ALA A 304 18.55 11.62 15.09
C ALA A 304 20.01 11.45 14.65
N ILE A 305 20.41 11.98 13.48
CA ILE A 305 21.66 11.58 12.81
C ILE A 305 22.37 12.79 12.16
N GLY A 306 22.55 13.86 12.93
CA GLY A 306 23.44 14.97 12.58
C GLY A 306 22.95 15.89 11.46
N GLN A 307 21.68 15.82 11.07
CA GLN A 307 21.10 16.75 10.09
C GLN A 307 21.25 18.22 10.56
N GLN A 308 21.56 19.13 9.62
CA GLN A 308 21.72 20.56 9.90
C GLN A 308 20.84 21.38 8.97
N ILE A 309 20.02 22.28 9.50
CA ILE A 309 19.16 23.17 8.72
C ILE A 309 19.97 24.36 8.21
N ASN A 310 19.91 24.61 6.90
CA ASN A 310 20.63 25.69 6.24
C ASN A 310 19.69 26.82 5.79
N GLN A 311 18.44 26.51 5.49
CA GLN A 311 17.42 27.47 5.06
C GLN A 311 16.07 27.09 5.64
N SER A 312 15.22 28.07 5.95
CA SER A 312 13.84 27.84 6.38
C SER A 312 12.93 28.97 5.90
N TRP A 313 11.64 28.68 5.77
CA TRP A 313 10.60 29.65 5.39
C TRP A 313 9.33 29.41 6.20
N ASN A 314 8.49 30.45 6.29
CA ASN A 314 7.26 30.47 7.08
C ASN A 314 7.48 30.19 8.59
N THR A 315 8.70 30.37 9.09
CA THR A 315 9.08 30.18 10.49
C THR A 315 10.27 31.07 10.86
N THR A 316 10.41 31.38 12.14
CA THR A 316 11.69 31.76 12.75
C THR A 316 12.24 30.54 13.47
N LEU A 317 13.31 29.96 12.92
CA LEU A 317 13.84 28.66 13.34
C LEU A 317 15.25 28.79 13.92
N THR A 318 15.49 28.13 15.04
CA THR A 318 16.83 27.94 15.61
C THR A 318 17.15 26.46 15.74
N GLN A 319 18.42 26.11 15.55
CA GLN A 319 18.93 24.76 15.79
C GLN A 319 20.12 24.83 16.75
N ASN A 320 20.06 24.06 17.84
CA ASN A 320 21.16 23.89 18.78
C ASN A 320 21.51 22.40 18.88
N GLY A 321 22.67 22.04 18.30
CA GLY A 321 23.03 20.64 18.09
C GLY A 321 21.97 19.91 17.25
N ALA A 322 21.36 18.88 17.82
CA ALA A 322 20.29 18.11 17.18
C ALA A 322 18.89 18.71 17.35
N THR A 323 18.69 19.65 18.29
CA THR A 323 17.36 20.15 18.64
C THR A 323 17.01 21.37 17.80
N VAL A 324 15.85 21.30 17.15
CA VAL A 324 15.27 22.37 16.33
C VAL A 324 14.07 22.97 17.04
N THR A 325 14.01 24.30 17.11
CA THR A 325 12.85 25.05 17.60
C THR A 325 12.40 26.03 16.54
N ALA A 326 11.18 25.86 16.05
CA ALA A 326 10.52 26.68 15.05
C ALA A 326 9.38 27.47 15.70
N ARG A 327 9.35 28.79 15.48
CA ARG A 327 8.28 29.69 15.92
C ARG A 327 7.62 30.32 14.72
N ASN A 328 6.36 30.72 14.85
CA ASN A 328 5.66 31.39 13.76
C ASN A 328 6.42 32.61 13.21
N ALA A 329 6.31 32.82 11.90
CA ALA A 329 6.63 34.12 11.30
C ALA A 329 5.57 35.16 11.71
N SER A 330 5.85 36.44 11.46
CA SER A 330 4.98 37.55 11.87
C SER A 330 3.55 37.46 11.32
N TYR A 331 3.34 36.75 10.20
CA TYR A 331 2.07 36.69 9.49
C TYR A 331 1.29 35.38 9.65
N ASN A 332 1.88 34.33 10.26
CA ASN A 332 1.24 33.00 10.32
C ASN A 332 1.11 32.43 11.74
N GLY A 333 1.16 33.28 12.77
CA GLY A 333 0.98 32.86 14.17
C GLY A 333 -0.47 32.56 14.55
N SER A 334 -1.42 33.30 13.96
CA SER A 334 -2.84 33.17 14.28
C SER A 334 -3.41 31.87 13.72
N LEU A 335 -3.83 30.96 14.60
CA LEU A 335 -4.47 29.70 14.24
C LEU A 335 -5.85 29.61 14.92
N PRO A 336 -6.95 29.78 14.18
CA PRO A 336 -8.28 29.44 14.67
C PRO A 336 -8.37 27.99 15.17
N ALA A 337 -9.39 27.69 15.97
CA ALA A 337 -9.66 26.33 16.40
C ALA A 337 -9.81 25.40 15.17
N GLY A 338 -9.06 24.30 15.15
CA GLY A 338 -9.05 23.33 14.05
C GLY A 338 -8.18 23.70 12.84
N ALA A 339 -7.65 24.91 12.77
CA ALA A 339 -6.82 25.36 11.65
C ALA A 339 -5.38 24.82 11.71
N SER A 340 -4.73 24.78 10.55
CA SER A 340 -3.34 24.35 10.38
C SER A 340 -2.52 25.39 9.62
N THR A 341 -1.21 25.37 9.85
CA THR A 341 -0.20 26.08 9.05
C THR A 341 0.97 25.15 8.79
N THR A 342 1.76 25.45 7.77
CA THR A 342 2.99 24.72 7.45
C THR A 342 4.21 25.64 7.44
N PHE A 343 5.35 25.09 7.80
CA PHE A 343 6.66 25.69 7.54
C PHE A 343 7.59 24.64 6.95
N GLY A 344 8.56 25.10 6.16
CA GLY A 344 9.53 24.23 5.52
C GLY A 344 10.95 24.66 5.74
N PHE A 345 11.87 23.75 5.44
CA PHE A 345 13.30 23.99 5.54
C PHE A 345 14.08 23.10 4.59
N ILE A 346 15.32 23.51 4.28
CA ILE A 346 16.33 22.67 3.64
C ILE A 346 17.40 22.36 4.67
N ALA A 347 17.74 21.08 4.80
CA ALA A 347 18.76 20.59 5.71
C ALA A 347 19.73 19.63 5.02
N THR A 348 20.96 19.58 5.49
CA THR A 348 21.93 18.56 5.09
C THR A 348 21.72 17.25 5.83
N TRP A 349 22.19 16.15 5.24
CA TRP A 349 22.22 14.82 5.85
C TRP A 349 23.39 13.99 5.29
N ASN A 350 23.65 12.83 5.89
CA ASN A 350 24.81 11.98 5.60
C ASN A 350 24.58 10.94 4.47
N ASN A 351 23.48 11.04 3.72
CA ASN A 351 23.08 10.11 2.67
C ASN A 351 22.87 8.64 3.10
N THR A 352 22.68 8.36 4.39
CA THR A 352 22.37 6.99 4.86
C THR A 352 20.90 6.83 5.21
N THR A 353 20.45 7.41 6.33
CA THR A 353 19.06 7.34 6.80
C THR A 353 18.57 8.71 7.24
N ASN A 354 17.46 9.17 6.65
CA ASN A 354 16.79 10.40 7.07
C ASN A 354 15.56 10.08 7.93
N ALA A 355 15.80 9.71 9.19
CA ALA A 355 14.73 9.36 10.13
C ALA A 355 13.82 10.56 10.43
N LEU A 356 12.51 10.34 10.42
CA LEU A 356 11.51 11.38 10.69
C LEU A 356 11.38 11.59 12.20
N PRO A 357 11.67 12.79 12.73
CA PRO A 357 11.55 13.05 14.16
C PRO A 357 10.08 13.25 14.56
N GLN A 358 9.76 12.92 15.81
CA GLN A 358 8.49 13.33 16.42
C GLN A 358 8.53 14.83 16.70
N VAL A 359 7.43 15.52 16.39
CA VAL A 359 7.33 16.98 16.59
C VAL A 359 6.39 17.27 17.75
N ASN A 360 6.92 17.94 18.76
CA ASN A 360 6.13 18.51 19.84
C ASN A 360 5.72 19.93 19.46
N CYS A 361 4.52 20.37 19.83
CA CYS A 361 4.13 21.77 19.61
C CYS A 361 3.33 22.36 20.77
N THR A 362 3.41 23.68 20.87
CA THR A 362 2.68 24.50 21.85
C THR A 362 2.00 25.69 21.16
N LEU A 363 0.93 26.16 21.78
CA LEU A 363 0.12 27.31 21.37
C LEU A 363 0.08 28.34 22.50
N SER A 364 -0.02 29.63 22.16
CA SER A 364 -0.08 30.73 23.12
C SER A 364 -0.90 31.92 22.63
#